data_AF-A0A8I1Q9E5-F1
#
_entry.id   AF-A0A8I1Q9E5-F1
#
_cell.length_a   1.000
_cell.length_b   1.000
_cell.length_c   1.000
_cell.angle_alpha   90.00
_cell.angle_beta   90.00
_cell.angle_gamma   90.00
#
_symmetry.space_group_name_H-M   'P 1'
#
loop_
_entity.id
_entity.type
_entity.pdbx_description
1 polymer ?
#
loop_
_entity_poly.entity_id
_entity_poly.type
_entity_poly.pdbx_seq_one_letter_code
_entity_poly.pdbx_strand_id
1 'polypeptide(L)'
;PFSFHQLQMYIQHTVSFCGVLIIFFGVIVATLRFLQFYLKGPKGQNLSINKIRLNLGLVLCLGLEFIVAADLIGTTTAPDYYSVGIVASIVIIRTLLSLTLNHEINDLRNIENSGVAQKK
;
A
#
# COMPACT_ATOMS: atom_id res chain seq x y z
N PRO A 1 13.22 36.96 -10.16
CA PRO A 1 13.59 35.67 -9.52
C PRO A 1 12.38 35.01 -8.83
N PHE A 2 11.50 34.35 -9.60
CA PHE A 2 10.13 34.04 -9.12
C PHE A 2 9.50 32.71 -9.62
N SER A 3 10.27 31.71 -10.04
CA SER A 3 9.67 30.55 -10.74
C SER A 3 9.86 29.19 -10.06
N PHE A 4 10.85 29.01 -9.18
CA PHE A 4 11.14 27.69 -8.59
C PHE A 4 10.11 27.25 -7.54
N HIS A 5 9.63 28.18 -6.71
CA HIS A 5 8.71 27.87 -5.62
C HIS A 5 7.32 27.44 -6.11
N GLN A 6 6.83 28.03 -7.20
CA GLN A 6 5.51 27.67 -7.77
C GLN A 6 5.55 26.33 -8.50
N LEU A 7 6.64 26.02 -9.19
CA LEU A 7 6.80 24.76 -9.92
C LEU A 7 6.84 23.57 -8.94
N GLN A 8 7.54 23.73 -7.82
CA GLN A 8 7.65 22.70 -6.79
C GLN A 8 6.31 22.40 -6.11
N MET A 9 5.56 23.44 -5.73
CA MET A 9 4.20 23.31 -5.19
C MET A 9 3.29 22.52 -6.14
N TYR A 10 3.37 22.80 -7.44
CA TYR A 10 2.55 22.11 -8.45
C TYR A 10 2.92 20.63 -8.59
N ILE A 11 4.22 20.31 -8.61
CA ILE A 11 4.71 18.93 -8.68
C ILE A 11 4.30 18.14 -7.45
N GLN A 12 4.53 18.68 -6.24
CA GLN A 12 4.15 18.02 -4.99
C GLN A 12 2.65 17.71 -4.95
N HIS A 13 1.82 18.68 -5.31
CA HIS A 13 0.37 18.51 -5.24
C HIS A 13 -0.14 17.47 -6.24
N THR A 14 0.44 17.44 -7.45
CA THR A 14 0.09 16.47 -8.49
C THR A 14 0.47 15.04 -8.07
N VAL A 15 1.67 14.87 -7.51
CA VAL A 15 2.16 13.55 -7.06
C VAL A 15 1.33 13.05 -5.87
N SER A 16 1.04 13.94 -4.91
CA SER A 16 0.18 13.61 -3.76
C SER A 16 -1.22 13.21 -4.20
N PHE A 17 -1.84 13.98 -5.10
CA PHE A 17 -3.16 13.69 -5.65
C PHE A 17 -3.20 12.33 -6.37
N CYS A 18 -2.15 12.00 -7.13
CA CYS A 18 -2.03 10.70 -7.80
C CYS A 18 -1.96 9.55 -6.79
N GLY A 19 -1.15 9.69 -5.73
CA GLY A 19 -1.06 8.70 -4.65
C GLY A 19 -2.40 8.48 -3.93
N VAL A 20 -3.11 9.58 -3.62
CA VAL A 20 -4.46 9.52 -3.01
C VAL A 20 -5.46 8.81 -3.93
N LEU A 21 -5.45 9.10 -5.23
CA LEU A 21 -6.32 8.42 -6.19
C LEU A 21 -6.04 6.91 -6.26
N ILE A 22 -4.77 6.51 -6.30
CA ILE A 22 -4.38 5.08 -6.33
C ILE A 22 -4.93 4.36 -5.09
N ILE A 23 -4.72 4.94 -3.90
CA ILE A 23 -5.25 4.40 -2.63
C ILE A 23 -6.77 4.30 -2.69
N PHE A 24 -7.43 5.39 -3.09
CA PHE A 24 -8.89 5.48 -3.14
C PHE A 24 -9.51 4.41 -4.04
N PHE A 25 -9.03 4.26 -5.27
CA PHE A 25 -9.49 3.23 -6.20
C PHE A 25 -9.20 1.82 -5.68
N GLY A 26 -8.01 1.59 -5.11
CA GLY A 26 -7.65 0.31 -4.50
C GLY A 26 -8.62 -0.12 -3.40
N VAL A 27 -8.94 0.81 -2.49
CA VAL A 27 -9.90 0.58 -1.40
C VAL A 27 -11.29 0.30 -1.96
N ILE A 28 -11.77 1.07 -2.93
CA ILE A 28 -13.08 0.83 -3.56
C ILE A 28 -13.16 -0.57 -4.16
N VAL A 29 -12.18 -0.96 -4.97
CA VAL A 29 -12.16 -2.27 -5.62
C VAL A 29 -12.11 -3.40 -4.59
N ALA A 30 -11.31 -3.26 -3.54
CA ALA A 30 -11.22 -4.25 -2.48
C ALA A 30 -12.54 -4.37 -1.70
N THR A 31 -13.18 -3.26 -1.35
CA THR A 31 -14.48 -3.22 -0.68
C THR A 31 -15.57 -3.86 -1.53
N LEU A 32 -15.63 -3.56 -2.84
CA LEU A 32 -16.60 -4.18 -3.76
C LEU A 32 -16.40 -5.69 -3.85
N ARG A 33 -15.16 -6.16 -3.96
CA ARG A 33 -14.85 -7.60 -4.00
C ARG A 33 -15.19 -8.29 -2.68
N PHE A 34 -14.93 -7.64 -1.55
CA PHE A 34 -15.29 -8.14 -0.23
C PHE A 34 -16.81 -8.24 -0.06
N LEU A 35 -17.56 -7.23 -0.53
CA LEU A 35 -19.02 -7.25 -0.47
C LEU A 35 -19.61 -8.35 -1.36
N GLN A 36 -19.08 -8.52 -2.58
CA GLN A 36 -19.47 -9.61 -3.48
C GLN A 36 -19.20 -11.00 -2.88
N PHE A 37 -18.06 -11.15 -2.20
CA PHE A 37 -17.69 -12.37 -1.48
C PHE A 37 -18.70 -12.67 -0.35
N TYR A 38 -19.02 -11.65 0.45
CA TYR A 38 -19.94 -11.77 1.59
C TYR A 38 -21.35 -12.16 1.14
N LEU A 39 -21.84 -11.57 0.04
CA LEU A 39 -23.17 -11.83 -0.50
C LEU A 39 -23.31 -13.22 -1.16
N LYS A 40 -22.23 -13.81 -1.70
CA LYS A 40 -22.27 -15.11 -2.40
C LYS A 40 -22.18 -16.33 -1.48
N GLY A 41 -21.95 -16.13 -0.19
CA GLY A 41 -22.00 -17.18 0.84
C GLY A 41 -20.72 -18.05 0.94
N PRO A 42 -20.44 -18.59 2.14
CA PRO A 42 -19.17 -19.22 2.49
C PRO A 42 -19.09 -20.67 1.98
N LYS A 43 -18.91 -20.86 0.68
CA LYS A 43 -18.49 -22.17 0.14
C LYS A 43 -17.00 -22.10 -0.24
N GLY A 44 -16.13 -22.55 0.68
CA GLY A 44 -14.72 -22.89 0.41
C GLY A 44 -13.74 -21.72 0.20
N GLN A 45 -14.04 -20.51 0.69
CA GLN A 45 -13.58 -19.29 0.05
C GLN A 45 -12.46 -18.52 0.82
N ASN A 46 -11.90 -19.11 1.89
CA ASN A 46 -10.87 -18.47 2.73
C ASN A 46 -9.64 -17.98 1.93
N LEU A 47 -9.30 -18.69 0.85
CA LEU A 47 -8.22 -18.31 -0.08
C LEU A 47 -8.52 -17.02 -0.87
N SER A 48 -9.80 -16.67 -1.10
CA SER A 48 -10.19 -15.48 -1.85
C SER A 48 -10.11 -14.19 -1.00
N ILE A 49 -10.41 -14.26 0.30
CA ILE A 49 -10.23 -13.10 1.20
C ILE A 49 -8.75 -12.73 1.30
N ASN A 50 -7.85 -13.70 1.47
CA ASN A 50 -6.41 -13.45 1.51
C ASN A 50 -5.90 -12.79 0.22
N LYS A 51 -6.41 -13.20 -0.96
CA LYS A 51 -6.10 -12.52 -2.23
C LYS A 51 -6.60 -11.08 -2.29
N ILE A 52 -7.77 -10.78 -1.73
CA ILE A 52 -8.29 -9.40 -1.65
C ILE A 52 -7.41 -8.56 -0.73
N ARG A 53 -7.05 -9.06 0.45
CA ARG A 53 -6.13 -8.39 1.39
C ARG A 53 -4.76 -8.14 0.79
N LEU A 54 -4.21 -9.11 0.05
CA LEU A 54 -2.91 -9.00 -0.61
C LEU A 54 -2.92 -7.93 -1.71
N ASN A 55 -3.92 -7.96 -2.60
CA ASN A 55 -4.05 -6.93 -3.62
C ASN A 55 -4.25 -5.53 -3.02
N LEU A 56 -5.08 -5.42 -1.99
CA LEU A 56 -5.27 -4.16 -1.28
C LEU A 56 -3.95 -3.68 -0.66
N GLY A 57 -3.20 -4.57 0.00
CA GLY A 57 -1.89 -4.27 0.57
C GLY A 57 -0.90 -3.74 -0.47
N LEU A 58 -0.85 -4.35 -1.66
CA LEU A 58 0.00 -3.89 -2.77
C LEU A 58 -0.40 -2.50 -3.28
N VAL A 59 -1.70 -2.25 -3.47
CA VAL A 59 -2.18 -0.94 -3.95
C VAL A 59 -1.96 0.16 -2.92
N LEU A 60 -2.18 -0.14 -1.63
CA LEU A 60 -1.90 0.79 -0.54
C LEU A 60 -0.40 1.09 -0.46
N CYS A 61 0.45 0.08 -0.59
CA CYS A 61 1.89 0.23 -0.64
C CYS A 61 2.27 1.20 -1.77
N LEU A 62 1.85 0.93 -3.01
CA LEU A 62 2.14 1.79 -4.15
C LEU A 62 1.69 3.25 -3.91
N GLY A 63 0.46 3.47 -3.45
CA GLY A 63 -0.05 4.81 -3.19
C GLY A 63 0.72 5.57 -2.10
N LEU A 64 1.16 4.87 -1.04
CA LEU A 64 2.04 5.43 -0.01
C LEU A 64 3.42 5.81 -0.57
N GLU A 65 3.91 5.10 -1.58
CA GLU A 65 5.18 5.41 -2.26
C GLU A 65 5.13 6.75 -2.98
N PHE A 66 4.01 7.02 -3.66
CA PHE A 66 3.75 8.31 -4.29
C PHE A 66 3.60 9.43 -3.24
N ILE A 67 2.86 9.20 -2.15
CA ILE A 67 2.68 10.21 -1.10
C ILE A 67 4.02 10.56 -0.44
N VAL A 68 4.82 9.55 -0.08
CA VAL A 68 6.16 9.77 0.50
C VAL A 68 7.08 10.51 -0.48
N ALA A 69 7.02 10.19 -1.78
CA ALA A 69 7.78 10.92 -2.80
C ALA A 69 7.36 12.41 -2.88
N ALA A 70 6.07 12.70 -2.79
CA ALA A 70 5.57 14.08 -2.74
C ALA A 70 6.11 14.83 -1.51
N ASP A 71 6.11 14.20 -0.33
CA ASP A 71 6.63 14.79 0.91
C ASP A 71 8.15 14.98 0.87
N LEU A 72 8.90 14.06 0.24
CA LEU A 72 10.34 14.19 0.02
C LEU A 72 10.68 15.38 -0.89
N ILE A 73 9.90 15.59 -1.95
CA ILE A 73 10.06 16.74 -2.85
C ILE A 73 9.83 18.06 -2.10
N GLY A 74 8.82 18.11 -1.22
CA GLY A 74 8.54 19.28 -0.39
C GLY A 74 9.67 19.58 0.61
N THR A 75 10.17 18.55 1.30
CA THR A 75 11.23 18.70 2.33
C THR A 75 12.61 19.05 1.75
N THR A 76 12.94 18.63 0.53
CA THR A 76 14.23 18.96 -0.12
C THR A 76 14.41 20.46 -0.38
N THR A 77 13.31 21.21 -0.48
CA THR A 77 13.36 22.65 -0.78
C THR A 77 13.57 23.51 0.47
N ALA A 78 13.07 23.06 1.62
CA ALA A 78 13.26 23.70 2.92
C ALA A 78 13.56 22.61 3.96
N PRO A 79 14.83 22.15 4.04
CA PRO A 79 15.18 21.04 4.90
C PRO A 79 15.09 21.47 6.36
N ASP A 80 14.08 20.96 7.05
CA ASP A 80 14.00 20.95 8.50
C ASP A 80 14.32 19.53 8.99
N TYR A 81 15.35 19.39 9.82
CA TYR A 81 15.85 18.08 10.30
C TYR A 81 14.75 17.25 10.98
N TYR A 82 13.77 17.90 11.59
CA TYR A 82 12.62 17.25 12.22
C TYR A 82 11.67 16.64 11.18
N SER A 83 11.38 17.38 10.11
CA SER A 83 10.54 16.91 8.99
C SER A 83 11.16 15.71 8.27
N VAL A 84 12.48 15.69 8.07
CA VAL A 84 13.20 14.54 7.48
C VAL A 84 13.11 13.30 8.39
N GLY A 85 13.18 13.48 9.71
CA GLY A 85 13.05 12.39 10.69
C GLY A 85 11.69 11.70 10.63
N ILE A 86 10.60 12.47 10.50
CA ILE A 86 9.24 11.92 10.37
C ILE A 86 9.10 11.07 9.12
N VAL A 87 9.58 11.55 7.98
CA VAL A 87 9.54 10.82 6.70
C VAL A 87 10.32 9.51 6.80
N ALA A 88 11.52 9.52 7.39
CA ALA A 88 12.32 8.31 7.59
C ALA A 88 11.61 7.28 8.48
N SER A 89 10.96 7.72 9.57
CA SER A 89 10.18 6.83 10.45
C SER A 89 8.99 6.18 9.72
N ILE A 90 8.25 6.94 8.90
CA ILE A 90 7.12 6.42 8.12
C ILE A 90 7.58 5.34 7.14
N VAL A 91 8.71 5.55 6.45
CA VAL A 91 9.29 4.56 5.51
C VAL A 91 9.68 3.27 6.24
N ILE A 92 10.27 3.35 7.43
CA ILE A 92 10.62 2.18 8.23
C ILE A 92 9.36 1.39 8.63
N ILE A 93 8.36 2.07 9.20
CA ILE A 93 7.10 1.43 9.62
C ILE A 93 6.44 0.71 8.44
N ARG A 94 6.39 1.37 7.28
CA ARG A 94 5.83 0.79 6.06
C ARG A 94 6.58 -0.45 5.60
N THR A 95 7.91 -0.42 5.65
CA THR A 95 8.75 -1.56 5.26
C THR A 95 8.50 -2.75 6.18
N LEU A 96 8.45 -2.52 7.49
CA LEU A 96 8.15 -3.56 8.48
C LEU A 96 6.77 -4.18 8.26
N LEU A 97 5.72 -3.37 8.14
CA LEU A 97 4.36 -3.84 7.90
C LEU A 97 4.23 -4.63 6.60
N SER A 98 4.84 -4.15 5.52
CA SER A 98 4.82 -4.84 4.23
C SER A 98 5.60 -6.17 4.27
N LEU A 99 6.70 -6.24 5.00
CA LEU A 99 7.47 -7.48 5.18
C LEU A 99 6.70 -8.49 6.01
N THR A 100 6.12 -8.09 7.14
CA THR A 100 5.31 -8.97 7.99
C THR A 100 4.13 -9.54 7.21
N LEU A 101 3.39 -8.72 6.46
CA LEU A 101 2.24 -9.18 5.70
C LEU A 101 2.66 -10.17 4.59
N ASN A 102 3.76 -9.88 3.87
CA ASN A 102 4.26 -10.76 2.82
C ASN A 102 4.77 -12.10 3.38
N HIS A 103 5.34 -12.07 4.59
CA HIS A 103 5.76 -13.27 5.30
C HIS A 103 4.56 -14.14 5.71
N GLU A 104 3.53 -13.55 6.33
CA GLU A 104 2.29 -14.25 6.69
C GLU A 104 1.62 -14.91 5.47
N ILE A 105 1.61 -14.21 4.33
CA ILE A 105 1.08 -14.74 3.06
C ILE A 105 1.88 -15.96 2.60
N ASN A 106 3.21 -15.90 2.65
CA ASN A 106 4.05 -16.99 2.18
C ASN A 106 3.95 -18.22 3.11
N ASP A 107 3.83 -17.99 4.42
CA ASP A 107 3.61 -19.03 5.42
C ASP A 107 2.27 -19.73 5.20
N LEU A 108 1.19 -18.97 4.96
CA LEU A 108 -0.13 -19.52 4.61
C LEU A 108 -0.11 -20.34 3.32
N ARG A 109 0.63 -19.89 2.30
CA ARG A 109 0.79 -20.62 1.03
C ARG A 109 1.55 -21.95 1.21
N ASN A 110 2.54 -21.96 2.11
CA ASN A 110 3.35 -23.16 2.36
C ASN A 110 2.56 -24.24 3.13
N ILE A 111 1.69 -23.83 4.05
CA ILE A 111 0.79 -24.74 4.78
C ILE A 111 -0.21 -25.40 3.82
N GLU A 112 -0.79 -24.65 2.88
CA GLU A 112 -1.70 -25.20 1.86
C GLU A 112 -1.01 -26.26 0.97
N ASN A 113 0.22 -26.00 0.51
CA ASN A 113 0.99 -26.95 -0.28
C ASN A 113 1.38 -28.23 0.50
N SER A 114 1.60 -28.11 1.81
CA SER A 114 1.96 -29.25 2.68
C SER A 114 0.78 -30.19 2.91
N GLY A 115 -0.46 -29.67 2.91
CA GLY A 115 -1.68 -30.49 3.00
C GLY A 115 -2.01 -31.27 1.73
N VAL A 116 -1.56 -30.80 0.56
CA VAL A 116 -1.76 -31.50 -0.74
C VAL A 116 -0.75 -32.64 -0.91
N ALA A 117 0.46 -32.53 -0.36
CA ALA A 117 1.50 -33.56 -0.46
C ALA A 117 1.21 -34.85 0.34
N GLN A 118 0.40 -34.77 1.41
CA GLN A 118 0.05 -35.94 2.24
C GLN A 118 -1.15 -36.74 1.69
N LYS A 119 -1.86 -36.25 0.67
CA LYS A 119 -3.03 -36.94 0.08
C LYS A 119 -2.71 -37.69 -1.23
N LYS A 120 -1.42 -37.89 -1.54
CA LYS A 120 -0.96 -38.63 -2.72
C LYS A 120 -0.18 -39.86 -2.28
#